data_AF-A0A5Q0P632-F1
#
_entry.id   AF-A0A5Q0P632-F1
#
_cell.length_a   1.000
_cell.length_b   1.000
_cell.length_c   1.000
_cell.angle_alpha   90.00
_cell.angle_beta   90.00
_cell.angle_gamma   90.00
#
_symmetry.space_group_name_H-M   'P 1'
#
loop_
_entity.id
_entity.type
_entity.pdbx_description
1 polymer ?
#
loop_
_entity_poly.entity_id
_entity_poly.type
_entity_poly.pdbx_seq_one_letter_code
_entity_poly.pdbx_strand_id
1 'polypeptide(L)'
;MNKLTVAAVMSLATLLGASTTVFASEQECKKLKNDHDVIYASKGFCFKDAEAKAKFNEDCRTPNPKFNEKEKQKLDAIKERQKELKCD
;
A
#
# COMPACT_ATOMS: atom_id res chain seq x y z
N MET A 1 45.19 24.81 30.54
CA MET A 1 43.98 25.06 29.72
C MET A 1 43.63 23.76 29.00
N ASN A 2 42.37 23.33 29.18
CA ASN A 2 41.62 22.19 28.63
C ASN A 2 42.29 20.84 28.31
N LYS A 3 42.16 19.93 29.28
CA LYS A 3 41.99 18.48 29.05
C LYS A 3 40.48 18.23 28.83
N LEU A 4 40.13 17.12 28.18
CA LEU A 4 38.77 16.54 28.07
C LEU A 4 37.87 17.12 26.96
N THR A 5 38.05 16.75 25.68
CA THR A 5 36.95 16.90 24.70
C THR A 5 37.09 16.07 23.41
N VAL A 6 37.54 14.81 23.46
CA VAL A 6 37.41 13.92 22.28
C VAL A 6 37.13 12.48 22.70
N ALA A 7 35.97 12.23 23.29
CA ALA A 7 35.45 10.87 23.47
C ALA A 7 33.95 10.94 23.80
N ALA A 8 33.07 11.12 22.81
CA ALA A 8 31.64 10.76 22.90
C ALA A 8 30.84 11.18 21.64
N VAL A 9 31.21 10.75 20.42
CA VAL A 9 30.26 10.85 19.29
C VAL A 9 30.49 9.70 18.29
N MET A 10 30.29 8.45 18.70
CA MET A 10 30.23 7.31 17.76
C MET A 10 29.21 6.23 18.19
N SER A 11 28.23 6.59 19.01
CA SER A 11 27.24 5.63 19.50
C SER A 11 25.85 6.25 19.51
N LEU A 12 25.33 6.55 18.32
CA LEU A 12 23.91 6.81 18.14
C LEU A 12 23.43 6.47 16.71
N ALA A 13 23.72 5.25 16.24
CA ALA A 13 23.20 4.73 14.97
C ALA A 13 22.42 3.41 15.13
N THR A 14 21.95 3.06 16.33
CA THR A 14 21.27 1.77 16.59
C THR A 14 19.83 1.90 17.09
N LEU A 15 19.19 3.07 17.02
CA LEU A 15 17.82 3.25 17.57
C LEU A 15 16.69 3.46 16.54
N LEU A 16 16.89 3.11 15.27
CA LEU A 16 15.81 3.11 14.27
C LEU A 16 15.31 1.69 13.90
N GLY A 17 15.61 0.68 14.71
CA GLY A 17 15.33 -0.73 14.39
C GLY A 17 13.97 -1.26 14.83
N ALA A 18 13.12 -0.50 15.54
CA ALA A 18 11.96 -1.06 16.23
C ALA A 18 10.57 -0.61 15.68
N SER A 19 10.49 0.09 14.54
CA SER A 19 9.19 0.58 14.02
C SER A 19 9.01 0.51 12.51
N THR A 20 9.99 -0.02 11.76
CA THR A 20 9.92 -0.05 10.29
C THR A 20 8.91 -1.07 9.75
N THR A 21 8.49 -2.05 10.53
CA THR A 21 7.55 -3.09 10.08
C THR A 21 6.12 -2.58 9.92
N VAL A 22 5.69 -1.62 10.74
CA VAL A 22 4.31 -1.06 10.73
C VAL A 22 4.14 0.01 9.64
N PHE A 23 5.15 0.85 9.41
CA PHE A 23 5.11 1.83 8.31
C PHE A 23 5.22 1.16 6.94
N ALA A 24 6.03 0.09 6.83
CA ALA A 24 6.13 -0.68 5.60
C ALA A 24 4.80 -1.37 5.27
N SER A 25 4.12 -1.97 6.25
CA SER A 25 2.83 -2.64 6.02
C SER A 25 1.74 -1.69 5.57
N GLU A 26 1.62 -0.48 6.14
CA GLU A 26 0.60 0.49 5.73
C GLU A 26 0.81 0.98 4.29
N GLN A 27 2.06 1.25 3.90
CA GLN A 27 2.39 1.64 2.53
C GLN A 27 2.11 0.49 1.54
N GLU A 28 2.43 -0.75 1.92
CA GLU A 28 2.09 -1.93 1.12
C GLU A 28 0.58 -2.11 1.00
N CYS A 29 -0.19 -1.90 2.07
CA CYS A 29 -1.66 -1.94 2.04
C CYS A 29 -2.24 -0.91 1.07
N LYS A 30 -1.74 0.33 1.10
CA LYS A 30 -2.14 1.38 0.16
C LYS A 30 -1.83 0.99 -1.28
N LYS A 31 -0.66 0.39 -1.52
CA LYS A 31 -0.28 -0.10 -2.84
C LYS A 31 -1.20 -1.24 -3.31
N LEU A 32 -1.46 -2.24 -2.46
CA LEU A 32 -2.34 -3.36 -2.77
C LEU A 32 -3.78 -2.90 -3.08
N LYS A 33 -4.30 -1.94 -2.29
CA LYS A 33 -5.59 -1.30 -2.58
C LYS A 33 -5.57 -0.61 -3.94
N ASN A 34 -4.55 0.19 -4.24
CA ASN A 34 -4.43 0.84 -5.53
C ASN A 34 -4.31 -0.16 -6.70
N ASP A 35 -3.55 -1.24 -6.53
CA ASP A 35 -3.40 -2.27 -7.57
C ASP A 35 -4.74 -2.98 -7.83
N HIS A 36 -5.53 -3.24 -6.78
CA HIS A 36 -6.91 -3.74 -6.89
C HIS A 36 -7.80 -2.74 -7.65
N ASP A 37 -7.77 -1.46 -7.26
CA ASP A 37 -8.57 -0.42 -7.89
C ASP A 37 -8.20 -0.23 -9.38
N VAL A 38 -6.92 -0.30 -9.73
CA VAL A 38 -6.49 -0.23 -11.14
C VAL A 38 -7.05 -1.40 -11.95
N ILE A 39 -7.08 -2.62 -11.40
CA ILE A 39 -7.69 -3.77 -12.07
C ILE A 39 -9.19 -3.51 -12.30
N TYR A 40 -9.91 -3.00 -11.31
CA TYR A 40 -11.34 -2.69 -11.44
C TYR A 40 -11.59 -1.54 -12.44
N ALA A 41 -10.80 -0.48 -12.38
CA ALA A 41 -10.84 0.65 -13.30
C ALA A 41 -10.62 0.20 -14.75
N SER A 42 -9.67 -0.72 -14.99
CA SER A 42 -9.41 -1.27 -16.32
C SER A 42 -10.61 -1.98 -16.95
N LYS A 43 -11.55 -2.46 -16.12
CA LYS A 43 -12.82 -3.07 -16.55
C LYS A 43 -13.99 -2.08 -16.59
N GLY A 44 -13.71 -0.80 -16.38
CA GLY A 44 -14.70 0.28 -16.35
C GLY A 44 -15.58 0.26 -15.11
N PHE A 45 -15.09 -0.24 -13.96
CA PHE A 45 -15.84 -0.20 -12.72
C PHE A 45 -16.09 1.25 -12.26
N CYS A 46 -17.34 1.55 -11.90
CA CYS A 46 -17.69 2.83 -11.28
C CYS A 46 -17.53 2.76 -9.75
N PHE A 47 -16.44 3.32 -9.24
CA PHE A 47 -16.16 3.40 -7.81
C PHE A 47 -17.17 4.30 -7.09
N LYS A 48 -17.54 3.91 -5.87
CA LYS A 48 -18.39 4.70 -4.97
C LYS A 48 -17.59 5.50 -3.93
N ASP A 49 -16.39 5.02 -3.62
CA ASP A 49 -15.45 5.68 -2.72
C ASP A 49 -14.98 7.01 -3.32
N ALA A 50 -14.84 8.05 -2.50
CA ALA A 50 -14.51 9.40 -2.97
C ALA A 50 -13.11 9.51 -3.56
N GLU A 51 -12.13 8.80 -2.98
CA GLU A 51 -10.74 8.79 -3.42
C GLU A 51 -10.61 8.08 -4.78
N ALA A 52 -11.13 6.85 -4.87
CA ALA A 52 -11.11 6.08 -6.10
C ALA A 52 -11.98 6.71 -7.20
N LYS A 53 -13.12 7.33 -6.84
CA LYS A 53 -13.96 8.09 -7.77
C LYS A 53 -13.21 9.27 -8.39
N ALA A 54 -12.49 10.06 -7.58
CA ALA A 54 -11.72 11.19 -8.09
C ALA A 54 -10.59 10.75 -9.03
N LYS A 55 -10.06 9.52 -8.85
CA LYS A 55 -8.91 9.02 -9.59
C LYS A 55 -9.26 8.17 -10.83
N PHE A 56 -10.35 7.39 -10.78
CA PHE A 56 -10.62 6.33 -11.77
C PHE A 56 -11.98 6.44 -12.46
N ASN A 57 -12.90 7.30 -12.00
CA ASN A 57 -14.26 7.33 -12.58
C ASN A 57 -14.42 8.18 -13.84
N GLU A 58 -13.35 8.78 -14.38
CA GLU A 58 -13.44 9.55 -15.64
C GLU A 58 -14.07 8.73 -16.78
N ASP A 59 -13.69 7.44 -16.90
CA ASP A 59 -14.13 6.52 -17.97
C ASP A 59 -14.91 5.29 -17.45
N CYS A 60 -15.59 5.42 -16.31
CA CYS A 60 -16.33 4.29 -15.75
C CYS A 60 -17.60 3.98 -16.58
N ARG A 61 -17.95 2.69 -16.72
CA ARG A 61 -19.01 2.21 -17.61
C ARG A 61 -19.93 1.16 -17.00
N THR A 62 -19.53 0.50 -15.92
CA THR A 62 -20.32 -0.57 -15.30
C THR A 62 -20.14 -0.61 -13.78
N PRO A 63 -21.20 -0.87 -13.01
CA PRO A 63 -21.07 -1.19 -11.59
C PRO A 63 -20.67 -2.65 -11.35
N ASN A 64 -20.62 -3.51 -12.38
CA ASN A 64 -20.29 -4.93 -12.24
C ASN A 64 -19.39 -5.41 -13.39
N PRO A 65 -18.07 -5.20 -13.31
CA PRO A 65 -17.11 -5.66 -14.30
C PRO A 65 -16.99 -7.19 -14.30
N LYS A 66 -16.76 -7.77 -15.49
CA LYS A 66 -16.46 -9.19 -15.63
C LYS A 66 -14.95 -9.40 -15.74
N PHE A 67 -14.39 -10.17 -14.82
CA PHE A 67 -12.97 -10.51 -14.82
C PHE A 67 -12.73 -11.87 -15.50
N ASN A 68 -11.64 -11.97 -16.26
CA ASN A 68 -11.12 -13.25 -16.74
C ASN A 68 -10.37 -13.97 -15.62
N GLU A 69 -9.96 -15.21 -15.88
CA GLU A 69 -9.33 -16.06 -14.86
C GLU A 69 -8.01 -15.48 -14.32
N LYS A 70 -7.18 -14.90 -15.18
CA LYS A 70 -5.90 -14.28 -14.78
C LYS A 70 -6.12 -13.05 -13.90
N GLU A 71 -7.15 -12.26 -14.19
CA GLU A 71 -7.53 -11.09 -13.39
C GLU A 71 -8.05 -11.52 -12.02
N LYS A 72 -8.88 -12.56 -11.95
CA LYS A 72 -9.36 -13.13 -10.69
C LYS A 72 -8.21 -13.64 -9.83
N GLN A 73 -7.28 -14.41 -10.40
CA GLN A 73 -6.09 -14.89 -9.70
C GLN A 73 -5.25 -13.75 -9.11
N LYS A 74 -5.11 -12.63 -9.83
CA LYS A 74 -4.42 -11.44 -9.30
C LYS A 74 -5.18 -10.79 -8.15
N LEU A 75 -6.50 -10.66 -8.27
CA LEU A 75 -7.35 -10.10 -7.23
C LEU A 75 -7.32 -10.95 -5.96
N ASP A 76 -7.35 -12.28 -6.10
CA ASP A 76 -7.25 -13.21 -4.99
C ASP A 76 -5.88 -13.12 -4.30
N ALA A 77 -4.79 -13.04 -5.07
CA ALA A 77 -3.45 -12.84 -4.53
C ALA A 77 -3.33 -11.50 -3.78
N ILE A 78 -3.89 -10.41 -4.32
CA ILE A 78 -3.91 -9.11 -3.64
C ILE A 78 -4.68 -9.22 -2.31
N LYS A 79 -5.85 -9.86 -2.33
CA LYS A 79 -6.69 -10.04 -1.14
C LYS A 79 -5.99 -10.90 -0.08
N GLU A 80 -5.30 -11.95 -0.49
CA GLU A 80 -4.50 -12.79 0.41
C GLU A 80 -3.38 -11.98 1.07
N ARG A 81 -2.63 -11.19 0.28
CA ARG A 81 -1.60 -10.29 0.80
C ARG A 81 -2.16 -9.24 1.76
N GLN A 82 -3.31 -8.64 1.44
CA GLN A 82 -3.98 -7.71 2.34
C GLN A 82 -4.35 -8.36 3.68
N LYS A 83 -4.79 -9.63 3.65
CA LYS A 83 -5.10 -10.40 4.86
C LYS A 83 -3.85 -10.74 5.68
N GLU A 84 -2.76 -11.14 5.03
CA GLU A 84 -1.48 -11.42 5.69
C GLU A 84 -0.92 -10.18 6.40
N LEU A 85 -1.02 -9.03 5.74
CA LEU A 85 -0.54 -7.74 6.25
C LEU A 85 -1.51 -7.07 7.22
N LYS A 86 -2.71 -7.64 7.43
CA LYS A 86 -3.79 -7.07 8.25
C LYS A 86 -4.09 -5.62 7.85
N CYS A 87 -4.29 -5.41 6.55
CA CYS A 87 -4.77 -4.14 6.04
C CYS A 87 -6.21 -3.92 6.53
N ASP A 88 -6.38 -3.02 7.50
CA ASP A 88 -7.68 -2.62 8.06
C ASP A 88 -8.47 -1.71 7.11
#